data_AF-A0A2V2U880-F1
#
_entry.id   AF-A0A2V2U880-F1
#
_cell.length_a   1.000
_cell.length_b   1.000
_cell.length_c   1.000
_cell.angle_alpha   90.00
_cell.angle_beta   90.00
_cell.angle_gamma   90.00
#
_symmetry.space_group_name_H-M   'P 1'
#
loop_
_entity.id
_entity.type
_entity.pdbx_description
1 polymer ?
#
loop_
_entity_poly.entity_id
_entity_poly.type
_entity_poly.pdbx_seq_one_letter_code
_entity_poly.pdbx_strand_id
1 'polypeptide(L)'
;MGSGQELLIGASGAISVVLGIASAAGNTRAYYWLILQIMFAVFGPIASIPIAFTAHIGGFFAGVFLTKLFVGVESKKRAKYSRPL
;
A
#
# COMPACT_ATOMS: atom_id res chain seq x y z
N MET A 1 4.39 -3.45 -28.81
CA MET A 1 4.74 -3.37 -27.38
C MET A 1 3.58 -2.69 -26.67
N GLY A 2 3.14 -3.16 -25.48
CA GLY A 2 2.35 -2.30 -24.57
C GLY A 2 0.85 -2.57 -24.42
N SER A 3 0.45 -3.65 -23.74
CA SER A 3 -0.86 -3.70 -23.08
C SER A 3 -0.88 -4.66 -21.89
N GLY A 4 -0.42 -5.90 -22.10
CA GLY A 4 -0.40 -6.91 -21.02
C GLY A 4 0.60 -6.61 -19.89
N GLN A 5 1.79 -6.11 -20.23
CA GLN A 5 2.84 -5.85 -19.24
C GLN A 5 2.49 -4.67 -18.32
N GLU A 6 1.88 -3.62 -18.87
CA GLU A 6 1.40 -2.47 -18.10
C GLU A 6 0.20 -2.83 -17.23
N LEU A 7 -0.72 -3.66 -17.73
CA LEU A 7 -1.84 -4.19 -16.95
C LEU A 7 -1.36 -5.02 -15.75
N LEU A 8 -0.34 -5.87 -15.94
CA LEU A 8 0.25 -6.67 -14.87
C LEU A 8 0.96 -5.80 -13.82
N ILE A 9 1.64 -4.73 -14.26
CA ILE A 9 2.24 -3.75 -13.35
C ILE A 9 1.16 -3.01 -12.54
N GLY A 10 0.04 -2.63 -13.17
CA GLY A 10 -1.07 -1.97 -12.48
C GLY A 10 -1.78 -2.87 -11.47
N ALA A 11 -2.10 -4.11 -11.87
CA ALA A 11 -2.76 -5.09 -10.99
C ALA A 11 -1.90 -5.43 -9.77
N SER A 12 -0.59 -5.59 -9.97
CA SER A 12 0.35 -5.88 -8.89
C SER A 12 0.55 -4.68 -7.94
N GLY A 13 0.54 -3.46 -8.46
CA GLY A 13 0.47 -2.24 -7.64
C GLY A 13 -0.77 -2.18 -6.74
N ALA A 14 -1.94 -2.58 -7.24
CA ALA A 14 -3.18 -2.62 -6.46
C ALA A 14 -3.11 -3.65 -5.31
N ILE A 15 -2.47 -4.81 -5.52
CA ILE A 15 -2.21 -5.78 -4.45
C ILE A 15 -1.37 -5.14 -3.34
N SER A 16 -0.38 -4.32 -3.71
CA SER A 16 0.42 -3.55 -2.77
C SER A 16 -0.42 -2.58 -1.92
N VAL A 17 -1.44 -1.95 -2.51
CA VAL A 17 -2.40 -1.10 -1.78
C VAL A 17 -3.14 -1.90 -0.72
N VAL A 18 -3.69 -3.07 -1.08
CA VAL A 18 -4.42 -3.95 -0.14
C VAL A 18 -3.52 -4.40 1.00
N LEU A 19 -2.26 -4.73 0.72
CA LEU A 19 -1.28 -5.10 1.73
C LEU A 19 -0.91 -3.90 2.63
N GLY A 20 -0.85 -2.69 2.07
CA GLY A 20 -0.72 -1.46 2.84
C GLY A 20 -1.87 -1.28 3.83
N ILE A 21 -3.12 -1.44 3.37
CA ILE A 21 -4.32 -1.40 4.23
C ILE A 21 -4.24 -2.47 5.34
N ALA A 22 -3.89 -3.71 4.99
CA ALA A 22 -3.76 -4.80 5.95
C ALA A 22 -2.69 -4.51 7.02
N SER A 23 -1.57 -3.91 6.62
CA SER A 23 -0.50 -3.53 7.54
C SER A 23 -0.94 -2.41 8.50
N ALA A 24 -1.73 -1.44 8.02
CA ALA A 24 -2.32 -0.39 8.84
C ALA A 24 -3.41 -0.91 9.79
N ALA A 25 -4.08 -2.00 9.43
CA ALA A 25 -5.01 -2.73 10.29
C ALA A 25 -4.29 -3.62 11.34
N GLY A 26 -2.95 -3.63 11.38
CA GLY A 26 -2.15 -4.35 12.38
C GLY A 26 -1.59 -5.69 11.93
N ASN A 27 -1.78 -6.09 10.66
CA ASN A 27 -1.20 -7.33 10.15
C ASN A 27 0.29 -7.16 9.87
N THR A 28 1.13 -7.59 10.81
CA THR A 28 2.60 -7.47 10.68
C THR A 28 3.14 -8.24 9.47
N ARG A 29 2.50 -9.34 9.05
CA ARG A 29 2.92 -10.14 7.90
C ARG A 29 2.79 -9.38 6.58
N ALA A 30 1.92 -8.38 6.51
CA ALA A 30 1.78 -7.55 5.31
C ALA A 30 3.03 -6.68 5.07
N TYR A 31 3.83 -6.37 6.10
CA TYR A 31 5.10 -5.67 5.91
C TYR A 31 6.16 -6.51 5.19
N TYR A 32 6.05 -7.85 5.24
CA TYR A 32 6.98 -8.71 4.50
C TYR A 32 6.91 -8.45 3.00
N TRP A 33 5.74 -8.08 2.48
CA TRP A 33 5.60 -7.66 1.08
C TRP A 33 6.45 -6.43 0.76
N LEU A 34 6.43 -5.40 1.62
CA LEU A 34 7.24 -4.20 1.44
C LEU A 34 8.74 -4.52 1.51
N ILE A 35 9.13 -5.38 2.44
CA ILE A 35 10.53 -5.81 2.60
C ILE A 35 11.01 -6.53 1.34
N LEU A 36 10.20 -7.42 0.77
CA LEU A 36 10.53 -8.11 -0.48
C LEU A 36 10.74 -7.11 -1.63
N GLN A 37 9.88 -6.08 -1.77
CA GLN A 37 10.07 -5.05 -2.80
C GLN A 37 11.39 -4.30 -2.63
N ILE A 38 11.76 -3.95 -1.40
CA ILE A 38 13.05 -3.29 -1.10
C ILE A 38 14.22 -4.22 -1.42
N MET A 39 14.15 -5.50 -1.04
CA MET A 39 15.18 -6.48 -1.37
C MET A 39 15.36 -6.63 -2.88
N PHE A 40 14.26 -6.67 -3.64
CA PHE A 40 14.32 -6.72 -5.10
C PHE A 40 14.96 -5.45 -5.70
N ALA A 41 14.72 -4.27 -5.13
CA ALA A 41 15.39 -3.04 -5.59
C ALA A 41 16.89 -2.99 -5.26
N VAL A 42 17.31 -3.61 -4.14
CA VAL A 42 18.72 -3.60 -3.70
C VAL A 42 19.55 -4.68 -4.39
N PHE A 43 18.99 -5.88 -4.58
CA PHE A 43 19.70 -7.04 -5.12
C PHE A 43 19.33 -7.36 -6.58
N GLY A 44 18.24 -6.81 -7.10
CA GLY A 44 17.80 -7.02 -8.47
C GLY A 44 18.64 -6.22 -9.47
N PRO A 45 18.66 -6.62 -10.76
CA PRO A 45 19.23 -5.79 -11.80
C PRO A 45 18.55 -4.42 -11.78
N ILE A 46 19.33 -3.33 -11.77
CA ILE A 46 18.84 -1.93 -11.79
C ILE A 46 17.82 -1.68 -12.94
N ALA A 47 17.80 -2.57 -13.94
CA ALA A 47 16.86 -2.59 -15.06
C ALA A 47 15.45 -3.16 -14.77
N SER A 48 15.14 -3.65 -13.55
CA SER A 48 13.78 -4.10 -13.21
C SER A 48 12.83 -2.90 -13.07
N ILE A 49 12.28 -2.47 -14.21
CA ILE A 49 11.21 -1.49 -14.46
C ILE A 49 10.91 -0.54 -13.28
N PRO A 50 11.57 0.64 -13.21
CA PRO A 50 11.40 1.62 -12.14
C PRO A 50 9.94 1.99 -11.85
N ILE A 51 9.09 1.97 -12.89
CA ILE A 51 7.65 2.25 -12.80
C ILE A 51 6.93 1.21 -11.94
N ALA A 52 7.25 -0.09 -12.08
CA ALA A 52 6.59 -1.15 -11.33
C ALA A 52 6.97 -1.10 -9.86
N PHE A 53 8.27 -0.91 -9.56
CA PHE A 53 8.74 -0.74 -8.19
C PHE A 53 8.06 0.46 -7.50
N THR A 54 8.01 1.60 -8.19
CA THR A 54 7.36 2.81 -7.68
C THR A 54 5.87 2.61 -7.44
N ALA A 55 5.16 1.91 -8.35
CA ALA A 55 3.75 1.60 -8.20
C ALA A 55 3.48 0.72 -6.96
N HIS A 56 4.36 -0.24 -6.66
CA HIS A 56 4.20 -1.08 -5.47
C HIS A 56 4.50 -0.33 -4.17
N ILE A 57 5.62 0.38 -4.09
CA ILE A 57 5.97 1.15 -2.88
C ILE A 57 4.92 2.23 -2.65
N GLY A 58 4.60 3.01 -3.69
CA GLY A 58 3.58 4.06 -3.64
C GLY A 58 2.21 3.51 -3.28
N GLY A 59 1.80 2.38 -3.89
CA GLY A 59 0.54 1.70 -3.56
C GLY A 59 0.47 1.29 -2.09
N PHE A 60 1.54 0.68 -1.56
CA PHE A 60 1.60 0.27 -0.15
C PHE A 60 1.44 1.46 0.80
N PHE A 61 2.21 2.53 0.60
CA PHE A 61 2.13 3.73 1.43
C PHE A 61 0.77 4.43 1.30
N ALA A 62 0.20 4.50 0.09
CA ALA A 62 -1.13 5.05 -0.13
C ALA A 62 -2.20 4.25 0.64
N GLY A 63 -2.12 2.91 0.60
CA GLY A 63 -3.00 2.03 1.37
C GLY A 63 -2.90 2.29 2.88
N VAL A 64 -1.68 2.33 3.42
CA VAL A 64 -1.45 2.63 4.85
C VAL A 64 -2.03 3.99 5.23
N PHE A 65 -1.68 5.02 4.46
CA PHE A 65 -2.06 6.40 4.75
C PHE A 65 -3.58 6.58 4.70
N LEU A 66 -4.22 6.08 3.64
CA LEU A 66 -5.67 6.19 3.46
C LEU A 66 -6.43 5.47 4.57
N THR A 67 -5.99 4.28 4.99
CA THR A 67 -6.59 3.57 6.12
C THR A 67 -6.47 4.36 7.42
N LYS A 68 -5.29 4.92 7.74
CA LYS A 68 -5.12 5.71 8.96
C LYS A 68 -5.95 6.99 8.95
N LEU A 69 -6.06 7.65 7.79
CA LEU A 69 -6.95 8.80 7.61
C LEU A 69 -8.42 8.41 7.84
N PHE A 70 -8.87 7.33 7.20
CA PHE A 70 -10.25 6.87 7.33
C PHE A 70 -10.59 6.51 8.78
N VAL A 71 -9.75 5.71 9.44
CA VAL A 71 -9.90 5.37 10.85
C VAL A 71 -9.92 6.63 11.72
N GLY A 72 -9.01 7.58 11.48
CA GLY A 72 -8.98 8.85 12.23
C GLY A 72 -10.25 9.69 12.06
N VAL A 73 -10.80 9.77 10.85
CA VAL A 73 -12.06 10.46 10.56
C VAL A 73 -13.23 9.75 11.26
N GLU A 74 -13.29 8.41 11.19
CA GLU A 74 -14.31 7.61 11.86
C GLU A 74 -14.24 7.75 13.39
N SER A 75 -13.05 7.69 13.97
CA SER A 75 -12.84 7.89 15.41
C SER A 75 -13.30 9.27 15.86
N LYS A 76 -13.01 10.33 15.08
CA LYS A 76 -13.50 11.69 15.37
C LYS A 76 -15.02 11.80 15.28
N LYS A 77 -15.65 11.16 14.29
CA LYS A 77 -17.12 11.12 14.17
C LYS A 77 -17.76 10.42 15.36
N ARG A 78 -17.24 9.25 15.78
CA ARG A 78 -17.73 8.53 16.95
C ARG A 78 -17.56 9.35 18.23
N ALA A 79 -16.39 9.98 18.43
CA ALA A 79 -16.15 10.86 19.57
C ALA A 79 -17.10 12.07 19.61
N LYS A 80 -17.53 12.59 18.45
CA LYS A 80 -18.53 13.67 18.37
C LYS A 80 -19.94 13.19 18.74
N TYR A 81 -20.31 11.96 18.36
CA TYR A 81 -21.62 11.36 18.68
C TYR A 81 -21.74 10.90 20.13
N SER A 82 -20.62 10.56 20.79
CA SER A 82 -20.60 10.13 22.19
C SER A 82 -20.50 11.27 23.22
N ARG A 83 -20.52 12.54 22.80
CA ARG A 83 -20.61 13.67 23.74
C ARG A 83 -22.07 13.86 24.13
N PRO A 84 -22.46 13.64 25.40
CA PRO A 84 -23.81 14.00 25.86
C PRO A 84 -24.00 15.52 25.73
N LEU A 85 -25.21 15.92 25.34
CA LEU A 85 -25.67 17.32 25.30
C LEU A 85 -25.55 17.98 26.67
#